data_AF-A0A9D7NCR8-F1
#
_entry.id   AF-A0A9D7NCR8-F1
#
_cell.length_a   1.000
_cell.length_b   1.000
_cell.length_c   1.000
_cell.angle_alpha   90.00
_cell.angle_beta   90.00
_cell.angle_gamma   90.00
#
_symmetry.space_group_name_H-M   'P 1'
#
loop_
_entity.id
_entity.type
_entity.pdbx_description
1 polymer ?
#
loop_
_entity_poly.entity_id
_entity_poly.type
_entity_poly.pdbx_seq_one_letter_code
_entity_poly.pdbx_strand_id
1 'polypeptide(L)' 'MLDIKFSTNENTHRCDAVLEGKWIVFTCPQCQDYRRKMHQETGEMITESTGNPEILHQGLYVQPRLQNFDASLS' A
#
# COMPACT_ATOMS: atom_id res chain seq x y z
N MET A 1 -2.90 -35.06 16.30
CA MET A 1 -2.17 -34.46 15.16
C MET A 1 -2.85 -33.14 14.89
N LEU A 2 -2.12 -32.02 15.03
CA LEU A 2 -2.65 -30.70 14.70
C LEU A 2 -2.39 -30.47 13.21
N ASP A 3 -3.45 -30.56 12.41
CA ASP A 3 -3.41 -30.21 10.99
C ASP A 3 -3.19 -28.70 10.86
N ILE A 4 -1.94 -28.30 10.63
CA ILE A 4 -1.63 -26.93 10.20
C ILE A 4 -2.03 -26.83 8.74
N LYS A 5 -3.29 -26.45 8.50
CA LYS A 5 -3.73 -25.98 7.19
C LYS A 5 -3.00 -24.67 6.92
N PHE A 6 -2.00 -24.69 6.06
CA PHE A 6 -1.53 -23.49 5.39
C PHE A 6 -2.69 -22.99 4.52
N SER A 7 -3.54 -22.13 5.11
CA SER A 7 -4.53 -21.38 4.36
C SER A 7 -3.76 -20.57 3.33
N THR A 8 -3.91 -20.90 2.05
CA THR A 8 -3.70 -19.91 1.01
C THR A 8 -4.55 -18.71 1.41
N ASN A 9 -3.93 -17.55 1.67
CA ASN A 9 -4.61 -16.34 2.11
C ASN A 9 -5.43 -15.77 0.95
N GLU A 10 -6.53 -16.44 0.60
CA GLU A 10 -7.50 -15.98 -0.41
C GLU A 10 -8.08 -14.61 -0.03
N ASN A 11 -8.02 -14.27 1.26
CA ASN A 11 -8.46 -12.98 1.81
C ASN A 11 -7.32 -11.95 1.92
N THR A 12 -6.17 -12.10 1.25
CA THR A 12 -5.13 -11.06 1.22
C THR A 12 -4.94 -10.51 -0.17
N HIS A 13 -5.18 -9.21 -0.34
CA HIS A 13 -5.03 -8.51 -1.60
C HIS A 13 -3.78 -7.64 -1.59
N ARG A 14 -3.08 -7.62 -2.73
CA ARG A 14 -1.99 -6.68 -2.98
C ARG A 14 -2.56 -5.38 -3.53
N CYS A 15 -2.28 -4.29 -2.84
CA CYS A 15 -2.65 -2.94 -3.24
C CYS A 15 -1.53 -2.27 -4.03
N ASP A 16 -1.93 -1.45 -4.98
CA ASP A 16 -1.07 -0.49 -5.64
C ASP A 16 -0.95 0.76 -4.78
N ALA A 17 0.17 1.48 -4.93
CA ALA A 17 0.42 2.71 -4.19
C ALA A 17 1.04 3.78 -5.10
N VAL A 18 0.46 4.98 -5.08
CA VAL A 18 0.94 6.13 -5.83
C VAL A 18 1.03 7.36 -4.92
N LEU A 19 1.95 8.27 -5.22
CA LEU A 19 2.03 9.55 -4.50
C LEU A 19 1.20 10.61 -5.23
N GLU A 20 0.18 11.14 -4.56
CA GLU A 20 -0.64 12.26 -5.00
C GLU A 20 -0.42 13.46 -4.06
N GLY A 21 0.48 14.36 -4.46
CA GLY A 21 0.88 15.49 -3.61
C GLY A 21 1.58 15.01 -2.34
N LYS A 22 0.96 15.22 -1.17
CA LYS A 22 1.48 14.76 0.13
C LYS A 22 0.94 13.40 0.58
N TRP A 23 0.04 12.80 -0.18
CA TRP A 23 -0.66 11.58 0.20
C TRP A 23 -0.19 10.40 -0.63
N ILE A 24 0.24 9.34 0.04
CA ILE A 24 0.39 8.02 -0.55
C ILE A 24 -1.00 7.41 -0.62
N VAL A 25 -1.50 7.20 -1.83
CA VAL A 25 -2.83 6.66 -2.10
C VAL A 25 -2.69 5.19 -2.43
N PHE A 26 -3.39 4.35 -1.67
CA PHE A 26 -3.47 2.91 -1.92
C PHE A 26 -4.82 2.58 -2.55
N THR A 27 -4.79 1.81 -3.64
CA THR A 27 -5.96 1.25 -4.32
C THR A 27 -5.81 -0.25 -4.49
N CYS A 28 -6.91 -0.97 -4.63
CA CYS A 28 -6.89 -2.42 -4.84
C CYS A 28 -7.42 -2.73 -6.25
N PRO A 29 -6.68 -3.46 -7.10
CA PRO A 29 -7.17 -3.83 -8.43
C PRO A 29 -8.33 -4.84 -8.38
N GLN A 30 -8.54 -5.51 -7.23
CA GLN A 30 -9.57 -6.54 -7.03
C GLN A 30 -10.81 -5.99 -6.29
N CYS A 31 -10.67 -4.90 -5.55
CA CYS A 31 -11.76 -4.25 -4.83
C CYS A 31 -12.01 -2.88 -5.46
N GLN A 32 -13.06 -2.75 -6.29
CA GLN A 32 -13.37 -1.52 -7.04
C GLN A 32 -13.55 -0.29 -6.15
N ASP A 33 -13.89 -0.50 -4.89
CA ASP A 33 -14.21 0.53 -3.91
C ASP A 33 -13.15 0.69 -2.82
N TYR A 34 -12.06 -0.07 -2.81
CA TYR A 34 -11.03 0.12 -1.78
C TYR A 34 -10.16 1.34 -2.06
N ARG A 35 -10.13 2.29 -1.12
CA ARG A 35 -9.20 3.42 -1.15
C ARG A 35 -8.82 3.88 0.25
N ARG A 36 -7.52 3.90 0.52
CA ARG A 36 -6.94 4.56 1.71
C ARG A 36 -5.82 5.49 1.32
N LYS A 37 -5.56 6.49 2.14
CA LYS A 37 -4.47 7.44 1.98
C LYS A 37 -3.64 7.50 3.25
N MET A 38 -2.34 7.69 3.08
CA MET A 38 -1.41 7.94 4.18
C MET A 38 -0.61 9.21 3.88
N HIS A 39 -0.62 10.18 4.78
CA HIS A 39 0.19 11.38 4.63
C HIS A 39 1.67 11.03 4.80
N GLN A 40 2.50 11.35 3.81
CA GLN A 40 3.88 10.85 3.76
C GLN A 40 4.77 11.39 4.89
N GLU A 41 4.50 12.61 5.37
CA GLU A 41 5.33 13.27 6.40
C GLU A 41 4.86 12.93 7.83
N THR A 42 3.55 12.76 8.03
CA THR A 42 2.95 12.63 9.37
C THR A 42 2.50 11.21 9.69
N GLY A 43 2.37 10.35 8.67
CA GLY A 43 1.82 9.00 8.82
C GLY A 43 0.31 8.98 9.06
N GLU A 44 -0.38 10.12 9.01
CA GLU A 44 -1.84 10.18 9.16
C GLU A 44 -2.53 9.29 8.12
N MET A 45 -3.43 8.42 8.56
CA MET A 45 -4.16 7.51 7.68
C MET A 45 -5.64 7.88 7.61
N ILE A 46 -6.16 7.95 6.38
CA ILE A 46 -7.58 8.13 6.09
C ILE A 46 -8.02 6.97 5.21
N THR A 47 -8.99 6.19 5.67
CA THR A 47 -9.66 5.19 4.82
C THR A 47 -10.93 5.80 4.28
N GLU A 48 -10.93 6.13 2.98
CA GLU A 48 -12.09 6.75 2.33
C GLU A 48 -13.15 5.70 2.01
N SER A 49 -12.70 4.48 1.69
CA SER A 49 -13.57 3.33 1.54
C SER A 49 -12.80 2.03 1.80
N THR A 50 -13.41 1.14 2.58
CA THR A 50 -12.79 -0.11 3.06
C THR A 50 -12.92 -1.25 2.07
N GLY A 51 -13.78 -1.13 1.06
CA GLY A 51 -14.27 -2.28 0.31
C GLY A 51 -14.83 -3.36 1.23
N ASN A 52 -14.61 -4.63 0.90
CA ASN A 52 -14.94 -5.74 1.80
C ASN A 52 -13.98 -5.75 3.02
N PRO A 53 -14.48 -5.54 4.25
CA PRO A 53 -13.64 -5.47 5.45
C PRO A 53 -13.01 -6.81 5.86
N GLU A 54 -13.49 -7.94 5.32
CA GLU A 54 -12.90 -9.27 5.58
C GLU A 54 -11.61 -9.50 4.77
N ILE A 55 -11.30 -8.61 3.83
CA ILE A 55 -10.13 -8.68 2.98
C ILE A 55 -8.98 -7.87 3.59
N LEU A 56 -7.87 -8.55 3.84
CA LEU A 56 -6.62 -7.97 4.29
C LEU A 56 -5.89 -7.32 3.12
N HIS A 57 -5.88 -5.98 3.10
CA HIS A 57 -5.21 -5.19 2.08
C HIS A 57 -3.77 -4.86 2.48
N GLN A 58 -2.80 -5.23 1.63
CA GLN A 58 -1.37 -5.00 1.86
C GLN A 58 -0.74 -4.29 0.67
N GLY A 59 0.02 -3.23 0.91
CA GLY A 59 0.72 -2.49 -0.13
C GLY A 59 1.96 -1.81 0.43
N LEU A 60 2.94 -1.58 -0.44
CA LEU A 60 4.18 -0.88 -0.11
C LEU A 60 4.33 0.30 -1.07
N TYR A 61 4.70 1.44 -0.53
CA TYR A 61 5.20 2.57 -1.31
C TYR A 61 6.68 2.77 -0.99
N VAL A 62 7.52 2.71 -2.03
CA VAL A 62 8.93 3.07 -1.92
C VAL A 62 9.09 4.43 -2.56
N GLN A 63 9.47 5.43 -1.77
CA GLN A 63 9.77 6.74 -2.33
C GLN A 63 10.90 6.58 -3.35
N PRO A 64 10.74 7.08 -4.58
CA PRO A 64 11.84 7.13 -5.52
C PRO A 64 12.99 7.88 -4.84
N ARG A 65 14.11 7.19 -4.60
CA ARG A 65 15.33 7.84 -4.14
C ARG A 65 15.63 8.88 -5.22
N LEU A 66 15.63 10.17 -4.86
CA LEU A 66 16.09 11.23 -5.75
C LEU A 66 17.43 10.75 -6.31
N GLN A 67 17.48 10.44 -7.62
CA GLN A 67 18.72 10.12 -8.32
C GLN A 67 19.53 11.40 -8.51
N ASN A 68 19.79 12.12 -7.42
CA ASN A 68 20.79 13.16 -7.37
C ASN A 68 22.04 12.52 -6.75
N PHE A 69 22.61 11.54 -7.46
CA PHE A 69 24.04 11.35 -7.36
C PHE A 69 24.63 12.55 -8.09
N ASP A 70 24.90 13.62 -7.34
CA ASP A 70 25.74 14.70 -7.80
C ASP A 70 27.02 14.08 -8.35
N ALA A 71 27.15 14.10 -9.67
CA ALA A 71 28.37 13.78 -10.41
C ALA A 71 29.40 14.91 -10.23
N SER A 72 29.65 15.27 -8.97
CA SER A 72 30.54 16.36 -8.55
C SER A 72 31.78 15.82 -7.82
N LEU A 73 32.21 14.61 -8.17
CA LEU A 73 33.52 14.07 -7.80
C LEU A 73 34.13 13.42 -9.05
N SER A 74 34.79 14.23 -9.88
CA SER A 74 36.05 13.96 -10.61
C SER A 74 36.35 15.13 -11.53
#